data_AF-A0A5Z6EFP4-F1
#
_entry.id   AF-A0A5Z6EFP4-F1
#
_cell.length_a   1.000
_cell.length_b   1.000
_cell.length_c   1.000
_cell.angle_alpha   90.00
_cell.angle_beta   90.00
_cell.angle_gamma   90.00
#
_symmetry.space_group_name_H-M   'P 1'
#
loop_
_entity.id
_entity.type
_entity.pdbx_description
1 polymer ?
#
loop_
_entity_poly.entity_id
_entity_poly.type
_entity_poly.pdbx_seq_one_letter_code
_entity_poly.pdbx_strand_id
1 'polypeptide(L)'
;MKSRMVEVAGLNLKITIHNNMLALSYNIDGLSIYNSSRIIRNSKLTESEIFARIDADLVSKVFSVNIKQINNIVHSNVCVIPIQTQAKQVNFAAGVMASCFKNF
;
A
#
# COMPACT_ATOMS: atom_id res chain seq x y z
N MET A 1 3.36 9.63 -10.45
CA MET A 1 3.39 8.27 -9.83
C MET A 1 4.46 7.46 -10.53
N LYS A 2 5.43 6.89 -9.81
CA LYS A 2 6.42 5.95 -10.36
C LYS A 2 6.25 4.58 -9.72
N SER A 3 6.52 3.51 -10.46
CA SER A 3 6.41 2.15 -9.94
C SER A 3 7.47 1.22 -10.49
N ARG A 4 7.93 0.27 -9.69
CA ARG A 4 8.83 -0.80 -10.12
C ARG A 4 8.52 -2.11 -9.40
N MET A 5 8.88 -3.22 -10.03
CA MET A 5 8.92 -4.52 -9.36
C MET A 5 10.24 -4.65 -8.60
N VAL A 6 10.17 -5.20 -7.39
CA VAL A 6 11.33 -5.51 -6.54
C VAL A 6 11.12 -6.89 -5.95
N GLU A 7 12.06 -7.79 -6.18
CA GLU A 7 12.05 -9.11 -5.56
C GLU A 7 12.63 -9.01 -4.14
N VAL A 8 11.86 -9.44 -3.13
CA VAL A 8 12.29 -9.45 -1.73
C VAL A 8 11.78 -10.71 -1.06
N ALA A 9 12.71 -11.49 -0.47
CA ALA A 9 12.38 -12.75 0.22
C ALA A 9 11.54 -13.72 -0.64
N GLY A 10 11.85 -13.81 -1.95
CA GLY A 10 11.12 -14.65 -2.91
C GLY A 10 9.78 -14.10 -3.37
N LEU A 11 9.38 -12.90 -2.93
CA LEU A 11 8.14 -12.23 -3.35
C LEU A 11 8.45 -11.14 -4.38
N ASN A 12 7.71 -11.14 -5.49
CA ASN A 12 7.76 -10.05 -6.47
C ASN A 12 6.80 -8.93 -6.09
N LEU A 13 7.31 -7.93 -5.37
CA LEU A 13 6.53 -6.82 -4.83
C LEU A 13 6.46 -5.66 -5.83
N LYS A 14 5.27 -5.11 -6.04
CA LYS A 14 5.10 -3.85 -6.78
C LYS A 14 5.26 -2.69 -5.80
N ILE A 15 6.33 -1.91 -5.98
CA ILE A 15 6.60 -0.73 -5.18
C ILE A 15 6.22 0.51 -6.00
N THR A 16 5.43 1.40 -5.41
CA THR A 16 5.03 2.67 -6.02
C THR A 16 5.45 3.82 -5.12
N ILE A 17 5.82 4.94 -5.73
CA ILE A 17 6.00 6.20 -5.02
C ILE A 17 5.16 7.29 -5.68
N HIS A 18 4.48 8.06 -4.84
CA HIS A 18 3.70 9.20 -5.25
C HIS A 18 3.46 10.13 -4.07
N ASN A 19 3.73 11.43 -4.22
CA ASN A 19 3.49 12.45 -3.21
C ASN A 19 4.13 12.07 -1.86
N ASN A 20 5.40 11.67 -1.86
CA ASN A 20 6.12 11.23 -0.66
C ASN A 20 5.53 9.99 0.03
N MET A 21 4.63 9.25 -0.63
CA MET A 21 4.07 8.00 -0.12
C MET A 21 4.68 6.83 -0.90
N LEU A 22 5.40 5.97 -0.19
CA LEU A 22 5.87 4.69 -0.71
C LEU A 22 4.81 3.64 -0.41
N ALA A 23 4.31 2.97 -1.44
CA ALA A 23 3.36 1.88 -1.28
C ALA A 23 3.94 0.57 -1.81
N LEU A 24 3.57 -0.50 -1.13
CA LEU A 24 3.82 -1.88 -1.48
C LEU A 24 2.48 -2.49 -1.88
N SER A 25 2.48 -3.21 -3.00
CA SER A 25 1.36 -4.02 -3.47
C SER A 25 1.85 -5.41 -3.84
N TYR A 26 1.11 -6.44 -3.43
CA TYR A 26 1.39 -7.83 -3.77
C TYR A 26 0.10 -8.56 -4.08
N ASN A 27 0.09 -9.33 -5.17
CA ASN A 27 -1.03 -10.18 -5.51
C ASN A 27 -0.83 -11.55 -4.85
N ILE A 28 -1.72 -11.92 -3.93
CA ILE A 28 -1.58 -13.12 -3.10
C ILE A 28 -1.89 -14.38 -3.91
N ASP A 29 -2.98 -14.39 -4.68
CA ASP A 29 -3.57 -15.58 -5.29
C ASP A 29 -4.18 -15.33 -6.69
N GLY A 30 -3.92 -14.15 -7.27
CA GLY A 30 -4.52 -13.70 -8.52
C GLY A 30 -5.77 -12.83 -8.34
N LEU A 31 -6.42 -12.89 -7.17
CA LEU A 31 -7.70 -12.22 -6.88
C LEU A 31 -7.59 -11.21 -5.72
N SER A 32 -6.76 -11.51 -4.74
CA SER A 32 -6.58 -10.76 -3.50
C SER A 32 -5.30 -9.95 -3.55
N ILE A 33 -5.40 -8.64 -3.33
CA ILE A 33 -4.26 -7.73 -3.33
C ILE A 33 -3.97 -7.26 -1.91
N TYR A 34 -2.76 -7.56 -1.43
CA TYR A 34 -2.22 -6.94 -0.22
C TYR A 34 -1.65 -5.57 -0.58
N ASN A 35 -2.12 -4.52 0.11
CA ASN A 35 -1.59 -3.17 -0.05
C ASN A 35 -1.14 -2.61 1.29
N SER A 36 0.01 -1.94 1.31
CA SER A 36 0.46 -1.15 2.46
C SER A 36 1.18 0.09 1.98
N SER A 37 1.10 1.17 2.74
CA SER A 37 1.82 2.40 2.43
C SER A 37 2.54 2.96 3.65
N ARG A 38 3.58 3.74 3.38
CA ARG A 38 4.38 4.48 4.36
C ARG A 38 4.69 5.85 3.81
N ILE A 39 4.64 6.84 4.69
CA ILE A 39 5.12 8.19 4.35
C ILE A 39 6.65 8.16 4.40
N ILE A 40 7.29 8.58 3.33
CA ILE A 40 8.73 8.77 3.26
C ILE A 40 9.02 10.26 3.20
N ARG A 41 9.80 10.76 4.15
CA ARG A 41 10.30 12.14 4.15
C ARG A 41 11.81 12.11 4.09
N ASN A 42 12.38 12.80 3.12
CA ASN A 42 13.82 13.02 3.03
C ASN A 42 14.06 14.53 2.82
N SER A 43 14.96 15.12 3.61
CA SER A 43 15.29 16.54 3.53
C SER A 43 16.34 16.87 2.47
N LYS A 44 16.95 15.86 1.84
CA LYS A 44 18.08 15.99 0.91
C LYS A 44 17.81 15.44 -0.48
N LEU A 45 16.99 14.40 -0.58
CA LEU A 45 16.70 13.70 -1.85
C LEU A 45 15.29 14.01 -2.33
N THR A 46 15.16 14.26 -3.62
CA THR A 46 13.87 14.37 -4.32
C THR A 46 13.18 13.01 -4.42
N GLU A 47 11.87 12.99 -4.69
CA GLU A 47 11.10 11.75 -4.91
C GLU A 47 11.72 10.86 -6.00
N SER A 48 12.25 11.48 -7.06
CA SER A 48 12.91 10.77 -8.16
C SER A 48 14.20 10.08 -7.75
N GLU A 49 15.02 10.73 -6.92
CA GLU A 49 16.27 10.17 -6.42
C GLU A 49 16.02 9.09 -5.39
N ILE A 50 15.02 9.28 -4.52
CA ILE A 50 14.55 8.23 -3.61
C ILE A 50 14.13 7.01 -4.43
N PHE A 51 13.32 7.20 -5.47
CA PHE A 51 12.86 6.11 -6.32
C PHE A 51 14.01 5.35 -7.00
N ALA A 52 15.03 6.07 -7.48
CA ALA A 52 16.21 5.45 -8.09
C ALA A 52 17.01 4.59 -7.10
N ARG A 53 16.97 4.91 -5.81
CA ARG A 53 17.62 4.19 -4.72
C ARG A 53 16.75 3.10 -4.09
N ILE A 54 15.52 2.87 -4.58
CA ILE A 54 14.69 1.77 -4.10
C ILE A 54 15.30 0.46 -4.61
N ASP A 55 15.80 -0.33 -3.67
CA ASP A 55 16.31 -1.69 -3.84
C ASP A 55 15.63 -2.66 -2.86
N ALA A 56 16.01 -3.93 -2.95
CA ALA A 56 15.45 -4.98 -2.10
C ALA A 56 15.73 -4.74 -0.61
N ASP A 57 16.91 -4.23 -0.26
CA ASP A 57 17.33 -3.98 1.11
C ASP A 57 16.50 -2.88 1.77
N LEU A 58 16.26 -1.77 1.07
CA LEU A 58 15.42 -0.69 1.54
C LEU A 58 13.97 -1.17 1.73
N VAL A 59 13.44 -1.88 0.74
CA VAL A 59 12.07 -2.41 0.78
C VAL A 59 11.92 -3.39 1.94
N SER A 60 12.88 -4.30 2.12
CA SER A 60 12.93 -5.24 3.23
C SER A 60 12.93 -4.54 4.59
N LYS A 61 13.71 -3.45 4.75
CA LYS A 61 13.73 -2.66 5.98
C LYS A 61 12.40 -1.95 6.25
N VAL A 62 11.87 -1.25 5.25
CA VAL A 62 10.66 -0.41 5.40
C VAL A 62 9.40 -1.26 5.61
N PHE A 63 9.31 -2.39 4.93
CA PHE A 63 8.12 -3.24 4.91
C PHE A 63 8.33 -4.63 5.56
N SER A 64 9.37 -4.81 6.37
CA SER A 64 9.72 -6.09 7.00
C SER A 64 8.53 -6.85 7.59
N VAL A 65 7.71 -6.17 8.39
CA VAL A 65 6.51 -6.75 9.01
C VAL A 65 5.48 -7.17 7.96
N ASN A 66 5.24 -6.33 6.95
CA ASN A 66 4.28 -6.60 5.88
C ASN A 66 4.75 -7.78 5.02
N ILE A 67 6.03 -7.85 4.68
CA ILE A 67 6.65 -8.95 3.93
C ILE A 67 6.50 -10.27 4.71
N LYS A 68 6.78 -10.25 6.02
CA LYS A 68 6.58 -11.43 6.87
C LYS A 68 5.12 -11.88 6.90
N GLN A 69 4.17 -10.94 6.98
CA GLN A 69 2.74 -11.24 6.94
C GLN A 69 2.33 -11.86 5.60
N ILE A 70 2.75 -11.27 4.48
CA ILE A 70 2.47 -11.82 3.14
C ILE A 70 3.04 -13.23 3.02
N ASN A 71 4.30 -13.44 3.42
CA ASN A 71 4.93 -14.77 3.37
C ASN A 71 4.18 -15.79 4.22
N ASN A 72 3.78 -15.42 5.44
CA ASN A 72 3.00 -16.30 6.30
C ASN A 72 1.67 -16.68 5.64
N ILE A 73 0.99 -15.74 4.96
CA ILE A 73 -0.26 -16.00 4.27
C ILE A 73 -0.05 -16.94 3.07
N VAL A 74 0.89 -16.60 2.18
CA VAL A 74 1.16 -17.36 0.95
C VAL A 74 1.59 -18.79 1.24
N HIS A 75 2.34 -19.01 2.33
CA HIS A 75 2.81 -20.34 2.74
C HIS A 75 1.92 -21.00 3.80
N SER A 76 0.82 -20.36 4.20
CA SER A 76 -0.14 -21.00 5.09
C SER A 76 -1.05 -21.94 4.31
N ASN A 77 -1.48 -23.03 4.95
CA ASN A 77 -2.55 -23.88 4.43
C ASN A 77 -3.95 -23.24 4.59
N VAL A 78 -4.02 -21.91 4.71
CA VAL A 78 -5.25 -21.16 4.93
C VAL A 78 -5.60 -20.41 3.65
N CYS A 79 -6.74 -20.76 3.04
CA CYS A 79 -7.26 -20.01 1.90
C CYS A 79 -7.70 -18.61 2.35
N VAL A 80 -7.13 -17.57 1.73
CA VAL A 80 -7.62 -16.19 1.90
C VAL A 80 -8.80 -15.98 0.95
N ILE A 81 -9.99 -15.85 1.50
CA ILE A 81 -11.18 -15.49 0.72
C ILE A 81 -11.31 -13.96 0.75
N PRO A 82 -11.18 -13.25 -0.39
CA PRO A 82 -11.34 -11.81 -0.41
C PRO A 82 -12.77 -11.44 0.00
N ILE A 83 -12.89 -10.69 1.09
CA ILE A 83 -14.17 -10.10 1.48
C ILE A 83 -14.47 -9.00 0.46
N GLN A 84 -15.43 -9.26 -0.44
CA GLN A 84 -16.01 -8.20 -1.27
C GLN A 84 -16.73 -7.23 -0.34
N THR A 85 -16.06 -6.18 0.10
CA THR A 85 -16.75 -5.03 0.68
C THR A 85 -17.60 -4.43 -0.44
N GLN A 86 -18.91 -4.71 -0.42
CA GLN A 86 -19.87 -4.00 -1.26
C GLN A 86 -19.59 -2.50 -1.11
N ALA A 87 -19.56 -1.78 -2.24
CA ALA A 87 -19.47 -0.33 -2.23
C ALA A 87 -20.61 0.16 -1.32
N LYS A 88 -20.25 0.83 -0.22
CA LYS A 88 -21.21 1.48 0.66
C LYS A 88 -22.00 2.45 -0.21
N GLN A 89 -23.20 2.07 -0.64
CA GLN A 89 -24.11 3.00 -1.32
C GLN A 89 -24.39 4.10 -0.30
N VAL A 90 -23.73 5.24 -0.49
CA VAL A 90 -24.09 6.46 0.21
C VAL A 90 -25.43 6.86 -0.39
N ASN A 91 -26.53 6.45 0.24
CA ASN A 91 -27.82 7.06 0.00
C ASN A 91 -27.68 8.54 0.36
N PHE A 92 -27.45 9.38 -0.65
CA PHE A 92 -27.73 10.80 -0.54
C PHE A 92 -29.26 10.92 -0.43
N ALA A 93 -29.76 10.79 0.80
CA ALA A 93 -31.07 11.34 1.13
C ALA A 93 -30.94 12.86 0.96
N ALA A 94 -31.61 13.36 -0.08
CA ALA A 94 -31.74 14.78 -0.31
C ALA A 94 -32.36 15.46 0.92
N GLY A 95 -31.70 16.52 1.38
CA GLY A 95 -32.24 17.43 2.40
C GLY A 95 -31.88 17.02 3.82
N VAL A 96 -30.85 17.66 4.38
CA VAL A 96 -30.96 18.62 5.49
C VAL A 96 -29.58 19.27 5.63
N MET A 97 -29.52 20.59 5.44
CA MET A 97 -28.36 21.40 5.79
C MET A 97 -28.07 21.29 7.29
N ALA A 98 -26.84 20.94 7.66
CA ALA A 98 -26.31 21.24 8.98
C ALA A 98 -24.86 21.72 8.83
N SER A 99 -24.72 23.04 8.90
CA SER A 99 -23.47 23.77 9.07
C SER A 99 -22.80 23.39 10.39
N CYS A 100 -21.54 22.95 10.35
CA CYS A 100 -20.51 23.01 11.41
C CYS A 100 -19.21 22.54 10.72
N PHE A 101 -18.24 23.38 10.38
CA PHE A 101 -17.27 23.95 11.31
C PHE A 101 -16.57 25.14 10.63
N LYS A 102 -16.45 26.26 11.35
CA LYS A 102 -15.49 27.33 11.07
C LYS A 102 -14.09 26.87 11.52
N ASN A 103 -13.08 27.23 10.74
CA ASN A 103 -11.69 27.26 11.21
C ASN A 103 -11.50 28.49 12.13
N PHE A 104 -10.63 28.29 13.14
CA PHE A 104 -10.13 29.21 14.17
C PHE A 104 -11.02 29.42 15.40
#